data_AF-A0A914TWY3-F1
#
_entry.id   AF-A0A914TWY3-F1
#
_cell.length_a   1.000
_cell.length_b   1.000
_cell.length_c   1.000
_cell.angle_alpha   90.00
_cell.angle_beta   90.00
_cell.angle_gamma   90.00
#
_symmetry.space_group_name_H-M   'P 1'
#
loop_
_entity.id
_entity.type
_entity.pdbx_description
1 polymer ?
#
loop_
_entity_poly.entity_id
_entity_poly.type
_entity_poly.pdbx_seq_one_letter_code
_entity_poly.pdbx_strand_id
1 'polypeptide(L)'
;MRFLGEKYCLIDGEIVSINFGYYERILDQIFYKHNYITRGKINDFVIKQNELNYAASKIRSSNVSTAIIDWIKNVFHQPVDGKHIPSICIIELSGGTDDEISDKTFFKALSEFKHKNDFFHIHVSRDVGNKFDFLIKSVQDLRNQHWQPDMIICRTENPINENQRKEIAQYGLLKTETDMVGQKSFFFVFKYHL
;
A
#
# COMPACT_ATOMS: atom_id res chain seq x y z
N MET A 1 -9.38 15.95 18.67
CA MET A 1 -8.35 14.89 18.72
C MET A 1 -8.93 13.66 19.41
N ARG A 2 -8.91 12.47 18.77
CA ARG A 2 -9.39 11.20 19.33
C ARG A 2 -8.29 10.11 19.23
N PHE A 3 -7.19 10.31 19.95
CA PHE A 3 -6.14 9.29 20.06
C PHE A 3 -6.49 8.30 21.17
N LEU A 4 -6.34 7.01 20.90
CA LEU A 4 -6.57 5.91 21.84
C LEU A 4 -5.30 5.05 21.94
N GLY A 5 -4.17 5.66 22.30
CA GLY A 5 -2.86 5.01 22.25
C GLY A 5 -2.35 4.86 20.81
N GLU A 6 -2.03 3.64 20.38
CA GLU A 6 -1.60 3.31 19.00
C GLU A 6 -2.75 3.30 17.98
N LYS A 7 -3.96 3.68 18.40
CA LYS A 7 -5.17 3.68 17.57
C LYS A 7 -5.74 5.09 17.39
N TYR A 8 -6.41 5.29 16.27
CA TYR A 8 -7.09 6.52 15.91
C TYR A 8 -8.58 6.26 15.67
N CYS A 9 -9.46 7.14 16.13
CA CYS A 9 -10.89 7.02 15.87
C CYS A 9 -11.31 8.04 14.80
N LEU A 10 -11.80 7.52 13.66
CA LEU A 10 -12.35 8.32 12.57
C LEU A 10 -13.66 9.01 12.99
N ILE A 11 -14.10 9.98 12.18
CA ILE A 11 -15.30 10.77 12.49
C ILE A 11 -16.57 9.91 12.58
N ASP A 12 -16.63 8.84 11.77
CA ASP A 12 -17.73 7.88 11.73
C ASP A 12 -17.61 6.74 12.76
N GLY A 13 -16.65 6.84 13.68
CA GLY A 13 -16.50 5.95 14.83
C GLY A 13 -15.62 4.73 14.58
N GLU A 14 -15.11 4.52 13.36
CA GLU A 14 -14.20 3.42 13.06
C GLU A 14 -12.87 3.60 13.81
N ILE A 15 -12.37 2.53 14.44
CA ILE A 15 -11.07 2.52 15.10
C ILE A 15 -10.03 1.94 14.13
N VAL A 16 -9.03 2.74 13.79
CA VAL A 16 -8.02 2.45 12.77
C VAL A 16 -6.59 2.65 13.30
N SER A 17 -5.60 2.35 12.46
CA SER A 17 -4.19 2.63 12.74
C SER A 17 -3.96 4.13 13.00
N ILE A 18 -3.03 4.47 13.89
CA ILE A 18 -2.60 5.86 14.13
C ILE A 18 -2.13 6.59 12.88
N ASN A 19 -1.70 5.86 11.83
CA ASN A 19 -1.32 6.41 10.53
C ASN A 19 -2.42 7.27 9.90
N PHE A 20 -3.70 6.91 10.06
CA PHE A 20 -4.81 7.71 9.55
C PHE A 20 -4.84 9.11 10.14
N GLY A 21 -4.54 9.25 11.43
CA GLY A 21 -4.43 10.56 12.07
C GLY A 21 -3.28 11.39 11.48
N TYR A 22 -2.15 10.76 11.11
CA TYR A 22 -1.08 11.45 10.39
C TYR A 22 -1.51 11.87 8.99
N TYR A 23 -2.23 11.01 8.26
CA TYR A 23 -2.74 11.32 6.92
C TYR A 23 -3.74 12.48 6.93
N GLU A 24 -4.72 12.49 7.84
CA GLU A 24 -5.67 13.61 7.95
C GLU A 24 -4.94 14.94 8.21
N ARG A 25 -3.91 14.94 9.06
CA ARG A 25 -3.13 16.15 9.36
C ARG A 25 -2.29 16.63 8.18
N ILE A 26 -1.68 15.71 7.45
CA ILE A 26 -0.77 16.04 6.35
C ILE A 26 -1.53 16.45 5.09
N LEU A 27 -2.64 15.76 4.79
CA LEU A 27 -3.43 15.96 3.59
C LEU A 27 -4.52 17.02 3.76
N ASP A 28 -4.85 17.41 4.99
CA ASP A 28 -6.00 18.26 5.32
C ASP A 28 -7.31 17.69 4.74
N GLN A 29 -7.51 16.37 4.93
CA GLN A 29 -8.66 15.61 4.46
C GLN A 29 -9.23 14.76 5.59
N ILE A 30 -10.52 14.43 5.51
CA ILE A 30 -11.20 13.54 6.47
C ILE A 30 -11.26 12.14 5.89
N PHE A 31 -10.92 11.13 6.68
CA PHE A 31 -11.11 9.73 6.31
C PHE A 31 -12.31 9.12 7.04
N TYR A 32 -12.90 8.12 6.41
CA TYR A 32 -14.04 7.35 6.88
C TYR A 32 -13.71 5.85 6.85
N LYS A 33 -14.59 5.03 7.43
CA LYS A 33 -14.43 3.56 7.54
C LYS A 33 -14.16 2.85 6.22
N HIS A 34 -14.56 3.42 5.09
CA HIS A 34 -14.34 2.85 3.75
C HIS A 34 -12.90 3.05 3.25
N ASN A 35 -12.17 4.04 3.78
CA ASN A 35 -10.76 4.26 3.45
C ASN A 35 -9.82 3.29 4.19
N TYR A 36 -10.33 2.55 5.18
CA TYR A 36 -9.58 1.56 5.94
C TYR A 36 -10.08 0.15 5.64
N ILE A 37 -9.23 -0.64 5.00
CA ILE A 37 -9.53 -2.01 4.60
C ILE A 37 -8.78 -3.02 5.47
N THR A 38 -9.45 -4.11 5.82
CA THR A 38 -8.85 -5.25 6.54
C THR A 38 -9.30 -6.55 5.90
N ARG A 39 -8.59 -7.65 6.18
CA ARG A 39 -9.01 -8.98 5.75
C ARG A 39 -10.43 -9.33 6.22
N GLY A 40 -10.78 -8.96 7.46
CA GLY A 40 -12.14 -9.15 7.98
C GLY A 40 -13.18 -8.44 7.12
N LYS A 41 -12.96 -7.16 6.82
CA LYS A 41 -13.87 -6.38 5.95
C LYS A 41 -14.00 -6.96 4.55
N ILE A 42 -12.90 -7.43 3.96
CA ILE A 42 -12.94 -8.07 2.64
C ILE A 42 -13.68 -9.41 2.68
N ASN A 43 -13.45 -10.24 3.70
CA ASN A 43 -14.20 -11.49 3.86
C ASN A 43 -15.70 -11.23 4.00
N ASP A 44 -16.09 -10.26 4.83
CA ASP A 44 -17.48 -9.85 5.01
C ASP A 44 -18.08 -9.32 3.71
N PHE A 45 -17.30 -8.53 2.95
CA PHE A 45 -17.71 -8.02 1.65
C PHE A 45 -17.94 -9.16 0.64
N VAL A 46 -17.04 -10.14 0.58
CA VAL A 46 -17.20 -11.34 -0.27
C VAL A 46 -18.43 -12.13 0.15
N ILE A 47 -18.66 -12.34 1.44
CA ILE A 47 -19.83 -13.07 1.93
C ILE A 47 -21.12 -12.36 1.50
N LYS A 48 -21.24 -11.06 1.77
CA LYS A 48 -22.42 -10.26 1.42
C LYS A 48 -22.72 -10.24 -0.07
N GLN A 49 -21.70 -10.13 -0.92
CA GLN A 49 -21.91 -10.18 -2.37
C GLN A 49 -22.37 -11.56 -2.87
N ASN A 50 -22.11 -12.62 -2.11
CA ASN A 50 -22.47 -14.00 -2.48
C ASN A 50 -23.70 -14.54 -1.74
N GLU A 51 -24.39 -13.75 -0.91
CA GLU A 51 -25.59 -14.18 -0.16
C GLU A 51 -26.74 -14.64 -1.07
N LEU A 52 -26.80 -14.16 -2.32
CA LEU A 52 -27.76 -14.61 -3.33
C LEU A 52 -27.41 -15.99 -3.95
N ASN A 53 -26.18 -16.48 -3.75
CA ASN A 53 -25.68 -17.77 -4.26
C ASN A 53 -25.43 -18.75 -3.10
N TYR A 54 -26.51 -19.26 -2.53
CA TYR A 54 -26.57 -20.11 -1.32
C TYR A 54 -25.68 -21.38 -1.35
N ALA A 55 -25.16 -21.80 -2.52
CA ALA A 55 -24.35 -23.01 -2.70
C ALA A 55 -22.82 -22.78 -2.75
N ALA A 56 -22.33 -21.53 -2.70
CA ALA A 56 -20.94 -21.17 -3.03
C ALA A 56 -20.13 -20.52 -1.88
N SER A 57 -20.47 -20.83 -0.63
CA SER A 57 -19.96 -20.22 0.62
C SER A 57 -18.45 -20.35 0.92
N LYS A 58 -17.61 -20.71 -0.06
CA LYS A 58 -16.15 -20.77 0.12
C LYS A 58 -15.50 -19.50 -0.38
N ILE A 59 -14.88 -18.75 0.53
CA ILE A 59 -13.97 -17.65 0.19
C ILE A 59 -12.79 -18.24 -0.59
N ARG A 60 -12.73 -17.96 -1.90
CA ARG A 60 -11.62 -18.32 -2.79
C ARG A 60 -10.73 -17.11 -3.02
N SER A 61 -9.44 -17.32 -3.26
CA SER A 61 -8.48 -16.25 -3.57
C SER A 61 -8.92 -15.35 -4.75
N SER A 62 -9.61 -15.91 -5.76
CA SER A 62 -10.18 -15.13 -6.86
C SER A 62 -11.24 -14.13 -6.37
N ASN A 63 -12.16 -14.57 -5.53
CA ASN A 63 -13.26 -13.74 -5.03
C ASN A 63 -12.72 -12.61 -4.13
N VAL A 64 -11.69 -12.91 -3.34
CA VAL A 64 -10.99 -11.92 -2.52
C VAL A 64 -10.28 -10.89 -3.39
N SER A 65 -9.62 -11.31 -4.48
CA SER A 65 -8.92 -10.39 -5.39
C SER A 65 -9.89 -9.42 -6.07
N THR A 66 -11.02 -9.94 -6.59
CA THR A 66 -12.09 -9.12 -7.15
C THR A 66 -12.65 -8.14 -6.13
N ALA A 67 -12.95 -8.61 -4.92
CA ALA A 67 -13.47 -7.77 -3.84
C ALA A 67 -12.53 -6.61 -3.47
N ILE A 68 -11.21 -6.86 -3.45
CA ILE A 68 -10.21 -5.81 -3.20
C ILE A 68 -10.24 -4.77 -4.33
N ILE A 69 -10.26 -5.21 -5.59
CA ILE A 69 -10.31 -4.31 -6.75
C ILE A 69 -11.58 -3.45 -6.73
N ASP A 70 -12.73 -4.07 -6.47
CA ASP A 70 -14.01 -3.37 -6.42
C ASP A 70 -14.05 -2.38 -5.25
N TRP A 71 -13.48 -2.74 -4.09
CA TRP A 71 -13.34 -1.82 -2.97
C TRP A 71 -12.50 -0.60 -3.35
N ILE A 72 -11.32 -0.79 -3.94
CA ILE A 72 -10.44 0.31 -4.37
C ILE A 72 -11.19 1.25 -5.33
N LYS A 73 -11.88 0.71 -6.33
CA LYS A 73 -12.67 1.51 -7.28
C LYS A 73 -13.79 2.29 -6.60
N ASN A 74 -14.53 1.65 -5.69
CA ASN A 74 -15.61 2.31 -4.96
C ASN A 74 -15.10 3.47 -4.12
N VAL A 75 -13.98 3.29 -3.41
CA VAL A 75 -13.33 4.35 -2.63
C VAL A 75 -12.81 5.47 -3.53
N PHE A 76 -12.19 5.14 -4.66
CA PHE A 76 -11.71 6.13 -5.62
C PHE A 76 -12.83 7.04 -6.15
N HIS A 77 -14.02 6.49 -6.40
CA HIS A 77 -15.16 7.26 -6.90
C HIS A 77 -15.96 7.97 -5.79
N GLN A 78 -15.55 7.87 -4.52
CA GLN A 78 -16.19 8.54 -3.39
C GLN A 78 -15.43 9.81 -3.01
N PRO A 79 -15.91 11.00 -3.42
CA PRO A 79 -15.28 12.26 -3.02
C PRO A 79 -15.45 12.51 -1.52
N VAL A 80 -14.35 12.80 -0.82
CA VAL A 80 -14.36 13.18 0.61
C VAL A 80 -15.13 14.48 0.82
N ASP A 81 -15.05 15.41 -0.13
CA ASP A 81 -15.73 16.71 -0.09
C ASP A 81 -17.13 16.70 -0.74
N GLY A 82 -17.57 15.54 -1.24
CA GLY A 82 -18.83 15.38 -1.97
C GLY A 82 -18.86 16.03 -3.36
N LYS A 83 -17.74 16.55 -3.87
CA LYS A 83 -17.71 17.39 -5.08
C LYS A 83 -16.72 16.92 -6.14
N HIS A 84 -15.52 16.50 -5.75
CA HIS A 84 -14.44 16.23 -6.70
C HIS A 84 -13.92 14.81 -6.60
N ILE A 85 -14.02 14.06 -7.70
CA ILE A 85 -13.39 12.74 -7.80
C ILE A 85 -11.86 12.94 -7.74
N PRO A 86 -11.15 12.25 -6.82
CA PRO A 86 -9.69 12.31 -6.75
C PRO A 86 -9.02 11.96 -8.09
N SER A 87 -7.92 12.63 -8.42
CA SER A 87 -7.09 12.27 -9.57
C SER A 87 -6.12 11.12 -9.26
N ILE A 88 -5.75 10.95 -8.00
CA ILE A 88 -4.78 9.96 -7.53
C ILE A 88 -5.34 9.29 -6.27
N CYS A 89 -5.22 7.97 -6.18
CA CYS A 89 -5.46 7.22 -4.95
C CYS A 89 -4.14 6.59 -4.47
N ILE A 90 -3.80 6.87 -3.23
CA ILE A 90 -2.64 6.31 -2.55
C ILE A 90 -3.12 5.12 -1.74
N ILE A 91 -2.52 3.95 -1.99
CA ILE A 91 -2.80 2.72 -1.27
C ILE A 91 -1.55 2.37 -0.47
N GLU A 92 -1.64 2.45 0.86
CA GLU A 92 -0.61 1.92 1.74
C GLU A 92 -0.94 0.47 2.08
N LEU A 93 0.01 -0.42 1.81
CA LEU A 93 0.00 -1.76 2.36
C LEU A 93 0.85 -1.73 3.63
N SER A 94 0.21 -1.68 4.80
CA SER A 94 0.90 -1.72 6.08
C SER A 94 1.46 -3.12 6.32
N GLY A 95 2.77 -3.29 6.11
CA GLY A 95 3.49 -4.51 6.42
C GLY A 95 3.53 -4.76 7.93
N GLY A 96 2.78 -5.76 8.39
CA GLY A 96 2.96 -6.41 9.68
C GLY A 96 3.42 -7.85 9.43
N THR A 97 4.41 -8.31 10.19
CA THR A 97 5.01 -9.66 10.11
C THR A 97 4.02 -10.80 10.37
N ASP A 98 2.79 -10.52 10.79
CA ASP A 98 1.90 -11.54 11.29
C ASP A 98 1.07 -12.25 10.21
N ASP A 99 1.13 -11.87 8.92
CA ASP A 99 0.37 -12.60 7.89
C ASP A 99 0.94 -12.47 6.45
N GLU A 100 2.09 -13.13 6.18
CA GLU A 100 2.69 -13.29 4.82
C GLU A 100 1.72 -13.83 3.74
N ILE A 101 0.65 -14.52 4.14
CA ILE A 101 -0.36 -15.09 3.23
C ILE A 101 -1.39 -14.04 2.80
N SER A 102 -1.65 -13.02 3.62
CA SER A 102 -2.59 -11.94 3.31
C SER A 102 -2.05 -11.04 2.20
N ASP A 103 -0.77 -10.71 2.26
CA ASP A 103 -0.09 -9.87 1.28
C ASP A 103 -0.13 -10.46 -0.13
N LYS A 104 0.04 -11.78 -0.28
CA LYS A 104 0.02 -12.43 -1.62
C LYS A 104 -1.29 -12.21 -2.37
N THR A 105 -2.43 -12.18 -1.66
CA THR A 105 -3.73 -11.94 -2.31
C THR A 105 -3.91 -10.47 -2.66
N PHE A 106 -3.43 -9.55 -1.82
CA PHE A 106 -3.39 -8.12 -2.16
C PHE A 106 -2.46 -7.85 -3.35
N PHE A 107 -1.25 -8.40 -3.36
CA PHE A 107 -0.32 -8.29 -4.49
C PHE A 107 -0.90 -8.91 -5.77
N LYS A 108 -1.67 -10.00 -5.68
CA LYS A 108 -2.38 -10.52 -6.85
C LYS A 108 -3.44 -9.53 -7.36
N ALA A 109 -4.30 -9.04 -6.48
CA ALA A 109 -5.36 -8.08 -6.82
C ALA A 109 -4.80 -6.81 -7.45
N LEU A 110 -3.73 -6.25 -6.86
CA LEU A 110 -3.08 -5.05 -7.37
C LEU A 110 -2.34 -5.29 -8.69
N SER A 111 -1.87 -6.52 -8.95
CA SER A 111 -1.23 -6.86 -10.22
C SER A 111 -2.27 -6.90 -11.35
N GLU A 112 -3.42 -7.53 -11.09
CA GLU A 112 -4.58 -7.50 -11.99
C GLU A 112 -5.09 -6.06 -12.21
N PHE A 113 -5.05 -5.22 -11.18
CA PHE A 113 -5.42 -3.81 -11.27
C PHE A 113 -4.43 -2.99 -12.12
N LYS A 114 -3.11 -3.18 -11.90
CA LYS A 114 -2.02 -2.54 -12.65
C LYS A 114 -2.10 -2.82 -14.15
N HIS A 115 -2.52 -4.01 -14.55
CA HIS A 115 -2.65 -4.34 -15.98
C HIS A 115 -3.73 -3.51 -16.72
N LYS A 116 -4.66 -2.90 -15.99
CA LYS A 116 -5.82 -2.20 -16.57
C LYS A 116 -5.88 -0.71 -16.27
N ASN A 117 -4.97 -0.19 -15.45
CA ASN A 117 -5.00 1.19 -14.94
C ASN A 117 -3.58 1.75 -14.82
N ASP A 118 -3.46 3.07 -14.80
CA ASP A 118 -2.22 3.75 -14.45
C ASP A 118 -1.86 3.45 -12.99
N PHE A 119 -0.69 2.85 -12.77
CA PHE A 119 -0.27 2.36 -11.46
C PHE A 119 1.21 2.61 -11.24
N PHE A 120 1.56 3.24 -10.13
CA PHE A 120 2.94 3.54 -9.75
C PHE A 120 3.25 2.91 -8.40
N HIS A 121 4.22 1.99 -8.36
CA HIS A 121 4.61 1.26 -7.17
C HIS A 121 5.87 1.86 -6.54
N ILE A 122 5.74 2.32 -5.29
CA ILE A 122 6.86 2.74 -4.46
C ILE A 122 7.14 1.66 -3.42
N HIS A 123 8.31 1.03 -3.53
CA HIS A 123 8.76 0.05 -2.54
C HIS A 123 9.59 0.73 -1.47
N VAL A 124 9.20 0.56 -0.20
CA VAL A 124 9.87 1.18 0.94
C VAL A 124 10.57 0.11 1.76
N SER A 125 11.86 0.29 2.01
CA SER A 125 12.66 -0.58 2.88
C SER A 125 13.46 0.23 3.89
N ARG A 126 13.97 -0.42 4.93
CA ARG A 126 14.89 0.16 5.91
C ARG A 126 16.11 -0.73 6.00
N ASP A 127 17.29 -0.10 5.96
CA ASP A 127 18.56 -0.78 6.13
C ASP A 127 19.42 -0.08 7.19
N VAL A 128 20.41 -0.81 7.72
CA VAL A 128 21.33 -0.31 8.74
C VAL A 128 22.76 -0.49 8.24
N GLY A 129 23.54 0.59 8.27
CA GLY A 129 24.87 0.61 7.67
C GLY A 129 24.83 0.73 6.14
N ASN A 130 25.86 0.19 5.48
CA ASN A 130 26.15 0.47 4.07
C ASN A 130 26.02 -0.74 3.13
N LYS A 131 25.59 -1.91 3.63
CA LYS A 131 25.51 -3.15 2.85
C LYS A 131 24.20 -3.32 2.07
N PHE A 132 23.12 -2.73 2.55
CA PHE A 132 21.80 -2.77 1.89
C PHE A 132 21.23 -4.20 1.70
N ASP A 133 21.63 -5.14 2.55
CA ASP A 133 21.24 -6.56 2.45
C ASP A 133 19.72 -6.75 2.60
N PHE A 134 19.06 -5.96 3.45
CA PHE A 134 17.60 -6.04 3.64
C PHE A 134 16.86 -5.47 2.44
N LEU A 135 17.34 -4.35 1.89
CA LEU A 135 16.76 -3.79 0.67
C LEU A 135 16.91 -4.77 -0.51
N ILE A 136 18.11 -5.32 -0.72
CA ILE A 136 18.38 -6.25 -1.82
C ILE A 136 17.47 -7.48 -1.71
N LYS A 137 17.41 -8.11 -0.53
CA LYS A 137 16.54 -9.27 -0.31
C LYS A 137 15.07 -8.93 -0.54
N SER A 138 14.60 -7.80 0.00
CA SER A 138 13.20 -7.38 -0.12
C SER A 138 12.80 -7.14 -1.59
N VAL A 139 13.68 -6.54 -2.38
CA VAL A 139 13.46 -6.35 -3.82
C VAL A 139 13.48 -7.69 -4.56
N GLN A 140 14.39 -8.61 -4.22
CA GLN A 140 14.41 -9.96 -4.78
C GLN A 140 13.11 -10.72 -4.47
N ASP A 141 12.58 -10.61 -3.25
CA ASP A 141 11.32 -11.23 -2.85
C ASP A 141 10.14 -10.66 -3.64
N LEU A 142 10.12 -9.34 -3.84
CA LEU A 142 9.13 -8.66 -4.69
C LEU A 142 9.20 -9.15 -6.15
N ARG A 143 10.42 -9.27 -6.69
CA ARG A 143 10.71 -9.81 -8.02
C ARG A 143 10.25 -11.26 -8.18
N ASN A 144 10.44 -12.10 -7.16
CA ASN A 144 9.98 -13.48 -7.14
C ASN A 144 8.44 -13.59 -7.19
N GLN A 145 7.75 -12.54 -6.74
CA GLN A 145 6.30 -12.39 -6.88
C GLN A 145 5.88 -11.75 -8.21
N HIS A 146 6.81 -11.61 -9.16
CA HIS A 146 6.62 -10.96 -10.46
C HIS A 146 6.27 -9.46 -10.35
N TRP A 147 6.70 -8.82 -9.27
CA TRP A 147 6.53 -7.39 -9.07
C TRP A 147 7.84 -6.64 -9.32
N GLN A 148 7.74 -5.56 -10.10
CA GLN A 148 8.81 -4.59 -10.32
C GLN A 148 8.37 -3.26 -9.71
N PRO A 149 9.12 -2.70 -8.75
CA PRO A 149 8.85 -1.36 -8.26
C PRO A 149 9.25 -0.32 -9.30
N ASP A 150 8.47 0.75 -9.37
CA ASP A 150 8.76 1.90 -10.23
C ASP A 150 9.72 2.86 -9.51
N MET A 151 9.63 2.92 -8.17
CA MET A 151 10.55 3.67 -7.31
C MET A 151 10.89 2.87 -6.04
N ILE A 152 12.10 3.08 -5.53
CA ILE A 152 12.57 2.53 -4.26
C ILE A 152 12.94 3.65 -3.30
N ILE A 153 12.45 3.53 -2.08
CA ILE A 153 12.85 4.39 -0.98
C ILE A 153 13.49 3.53 0.09
N CYS A 154 14.76 3.81 0.38
CA CYS A 154 15.50 3.14 1.42
C CYS A 154 15.73 4.10 2.59
N ARG A 155 15.20 3.75 3.76
CA ARG A 155 15.48 4.46 5.00
C ARG A 155 16.84 3.99 5.52
N THR A 156 17.81 4.90 5.51
CA THR A 156 19.19 4.63 5.94
C THR A 156 19.81 5.88 6.56
N GLU A 157 20.78 5.70 7.44
CA GLU A 157 21.46 6.80 8.13
C GLU A 157 22.30 7.65 7.18
N ASN A 158 22.86 7.01 6.15
CA ASN A 158 23.77 7.64 5.19
C ASN A 158 23.13 7.69 3.79
N PRO A 159 23.34 8.76 3.01
CA PRO A 159 22.88 8.82 1.62
C PRO A 159 23.44 7.66 0.79
N ILE A 160 22.62 7.12 -0.13
CA ILE A 160 23.05 6.09 -1.07
C ILE A 160 23.86 6.74 -2.20
N ASN A 161 25.16 6.45 -2.24
CA ASN A 161 26.06 6.91 -3.29
C ASN A 161 25.91 6.08 -4.58
N GLU A 162 26.41 6.57 -5.71
CA GLU A 162 26.22 5.93 -7.03
C GLU A 162 26.73 4.48 -7.10
N ASN A 163 27.82 4.14 -6.42
CA ASN A 163 28.35 2.76 -6.42
C ASN A 163 27.38 1.83 -5.71
N GLN A 164 26.86 2.23 -4.55
CA GLN A 164 25.83 1.50 -3.83
C GLN A 164 24.55 1.36 -4.68
N ARG A 165 24.16 2.40 -5.44
CA ARG A 165 23.02 2.30 -6.37
C ARG A 165 23.22 1.23 -7.42
N LYS A 166 24.42 1.14 -8.00
CA LYS A 166 24.75 0.12 -9.00
C LYS A 166 24.73 -1.29 -8.39
N GLU A 167 25.28 -1.47 -7.19
CA GLU A 167 25.24 -2.76 -6.49
C GLU A 167 23.80 -3.17 -6.17
N ILE A 168 22.98 -2.27 -5.60
CA ILE A 168 21.57 -2.54 -5.32
C ILE A 168 20.81 -2.88 -6.60
N ALA A 169 21.04 -2.14 -7.69
CA ALA A 169 20.39 -2.42 -8.97
C ALA A 169 20.80 -3.78 -9.54
N GLN A 170 22.09 -4.11 -9.46
CA GLN A 170 22.63 -5.38 -9.94
C GLN A 170 22.11 -6.57 -9.12
N TYR A 171 22.26 -6.53 -7.79
CA TYR A 171 21.88 -7.64 -6.91
C TYR A 171 20.38 -7.71 -6.68
N GLY A 172 19.68 -6.57 -6.66
CA GLY A 172 18.22 -6.50 -6.59
C GLY A 172 17.52 -6.81 -7.91
N LEU A 173 18.25 -7.05 -9.01
CA LEU A 173 17.71 -7.34 -10.34
C LEU A 173 16.72 -6.25 -10.82
N LEU A 174 17.07 -4.99 -10.57
CA LEU A 174 16.27 -3.84 -10.95
C LEU A 174 16.60 -3.40 -12.37
N LYS A 175 15.62 -2.78 -13.03
CA LYS A 175 15.91 -2.03 -14.25
C LYS A 175 16.80 -0.84 -13.91
N THR A 176 17.72 -0.51 -14.79
CA THR A 176 18.70 0.58 -14.62
C THR A 176 18.04 1.95 -14.42
N GLU A 177 16.80 2.09 -14.89
CA GLU A 177 15.95 3.29 -14.78
C GLU A 177 15.12 3.38 -13.48
N THR A 178 15.26 2.43 -12.55
CA THR A 178 14.49 2.46 -11.29
C THR A 178 14.99 3.60 -10.40
N ASP A 179 14.11 4.57 -10.13
CA ASP A 179 14.44 5.70 -9.24
C ASP A 179 14.65 5.21 -7.81
N MET A 180 15.76 5.64 -7.19
CA MET A 180 16.09 5.25 -5.83
C MET A 180 16.45 6.46 -4.96
N VAL A 181 15.91 6.49 -3.75
CA VAL A 181 16.19 7.56 -2.78
C VAL A 181 16.58 6.95 -1.44
N GLY A 182 17.73 7.38 -0.92
CA GLY A 182 18.23 7.03 0.41
C GLY A 182 18.11 8.22 1.36
N GLN A 183 17.33 8.11 2.44
CA GLN A 183 17.16 9.20 3.40
C GLN A 183 17.04 8.72 4.86
N LYS A 184 17.53 9.57 5.78
CA LYS A 184 17.49 9.35 7.23
C LYS A 184 16.08 9.43 7.81
N SER A 185 15.22 10.25 7.23
CA SER A 185 13.82 10.39 7.59
C SER A 185 13.05 10.76 6.33
N PHE A 186 11.93 10.08 6.08
CA PHE A 186 11.09 10.34 4.91
C PHE A 186 9.68 10.66 5.40
N PHE A 187 9.12 11.77 4.94
CA PHE A 187 7.72 12.12 5.13
C PHE A 187 7.09 12.21 3.74
N PHE A 188 6.09 11.37 3.47
CA PHE A 188 5.26 11.56 2.29
C PHE A 188 4.28 12.71 2.54
N VAL A 189 4.49 13.82 1.85
CA VAL A 189 3.52 14.91 1.77
C VAL A 189 3.27 15.17 0.28
N PHE A 190 2.23 14.55 -0.27
CA PHE A 190 1.71 15.00 -1.56
C PHE A 190 0.87 16.25 -1.32
N LYS A 191 1.52 17.42 -1.28
CA LYS A 191 0.79 18.68 -1.36
C LYS A 191 0.67 19.03 -2.84
N TYR A 192 -0.43 18.60 -3.48
CA TYR A 192 -0.80 19.16 -4.76
C TYR A 192 -1.35 20.56 -4.51
N HIS A 193 -0.59 21.58 -4.91
CA HIS A 193 -1.17 22.86 -5.26
C HIS A 193 -1.58 22.75 -6.73
N LEU A 194 -2.89 22.79 -6.98
CA LEU A 194 -3.43 23.19 -8.28
C LEU A 194 -3.19 24.69 -8.48
#